data_AF-A0A554JMN3-F1
#
_entry.id   AF-A0A554JMN3-F1
#
_cell.length_a   1.000
_cell.length_b   1.000
_cell.length_c   1.000
_cell.angle_alpha   90.00
_cell.angle_beta   90.00
_cell.angle_gamma   90.00
#
_symmetry.space_group_name_H-M   'P 1'
#
loop_
_entity.id
_entity.type
_entity.pdbx_description
1 polymer ?
#
loop_
_entity_poly.entity_id
_entity_poly.type
_entity_poly.pdbx_seq_one_letter_code
_entity_poly.pdbx_strand_id
1 'polypeptide(L)'
;MIKIELFFKKYNIVIQLVLFLIATVFLSLDINRPLVDYDEATYAQVVTDTLQSGDVSTFQLHGQNWFEKPPLYLWFTMASVKIFGEAEYAFRIPGVLAALLCCWLVYLIIKDQTKNYLAAALGFLILLFSNSFFVFARELRLDSAVTASILAALFFWIRGLYREKYFFWVFPLIAIGVLFKSVIGLLAIPVILIYSICYRKWGWLKSKYLWFGLLLALVIILPWHILESIRFGHLFWDDYLGRQIFQRATSTMTGTNNYYDYLEVLWSLVPWI
;
A
#
# COMPACT_ATOMS: atom_id res chain seq x y z
N MET A 1 19.47 -24.48 -17.67
CA MET A 1 19.26 -23.38 -16.69
C MET A 1 19.97 -22.08 -17.07
N ILE A 2 21.29 -22.06 -17.31
CA ILE A 2 22.05 -20.84 -17.67
C ILE A 2 21.52 -20.13 -18.93
N LYS A 3 21.16 -20.88 -19.99
CA LYS A 3 20.61 -20.28 -21.23
C LYS A 3 19.27 -19.55 -21.00
N ILE A 4 18.42 -20.07 -20.10
CA ILE A 4 17.12 -19.47 -19.76
C ILE A 4 17.33 -18.16 -19.01
N GLU A 5 18.21 -18.17 -18.00
CA GLU A 5 18.51 -16.96 -17.25
C GLU A 5 19.14 -15.85 -18.11
N LEU A 6 20.03 -16.23 -19.05
CA LEU A 6 20.58 -15.29 -20.03
C LEU A 6 19.50 -14.68 -20.94
N PHE A 7 18.49 -15.47 -21.32
CA PHE A 7 17.34 -14.96 -22.07
C PHE A 7 16.56 -13.93 -21.25
N PHE A 8 16.22 -14.26 -19.98
CA PHE A 8 15.48 -13.35 -19.10
C PHE A 8 16.24 -12.05 -18.84
N LYS A 9 17.56 -12.14 -18.66
CA LYS A 9 18.44 -10.97 -18.53
C LYS A 9 18.47 -10.14 -19.82
N LYS A 10 18.64 -10.78 -20.98
CA LYS A 10 18.74 -10.09 -22.29
C LYS A 10 17.45 -9.35 -22.65
N TYR A 11 16.29 -9.96 -22.39
CA TYR A 11 14.98 -9.40 -22.76
C TYR A 11 14.22 -8.83 -21.56
N ASN A 12 14.93 -8.46 -20.48
CA ASN A 12 14.35 -8.03 -19.21
C ASN A 12 13.26 -6.96 -19.34
N ILE A 13 13.47 -5.93 -20.17
CA ILE A 13 12.48 -4.85 -20.35
C ILE A 13 11.22 -5.38 -21.02
N VAL A 14 11.36 -6.17 -22.09
CA VAL A 14 10.23 -6.79 -22.80
C VAL A 14 9.45 -7.71 -21.86
N ILE A 15 10.15 -8.49 -21.05
CA ILE A 15 9.53 -9.38 -20.06
C ILE A 15 8.74 -8.57 -19.03
N GLN A 16 9.29 -7.46 -18.51
CA GLN A 16 8.54 -6.59 -17.61
C GLN A 16 7.29 -6.03 -18.30
N LEU A 17 7.38 -5.55 -19.54
CA LEU A 17 6.21 -5.05 -20.28
C LEU A 17 5.13 -6.14 -20.45
N VAL A 18 5.53 -7.37 -20.78
CA VAL A 18 4.62 -8.51 -20.87
C VAL A 18 3.99 -8.84 -19.51
N LEU A 19 4.77 -8.84 -18.44
CA LEU A 19 4.27 -9.06 -17.07
C LEU A 19 3.26 -7.98 -16.66
N PHE A 20 3.55 -6.71 -16.97
CA PHE A 20 2.64 -5.60 -16.72
C PHE A 20 1.34 -5.75 -17.53
N LEU A 21 1.43 -6.16 -18.80
CA LEU A 21 0.24 -6.40 -19.62
C LEU A 21 -0.61 -7.54 -19.04
N ILE A 22 0.02 -8.67 -18.69
CA ILE A 22 -0.67 -9.81 -18.05
C ILE A 22 -1.35 -9.36 -16.76
N ALA A 23 -0.64 -8.65 -15.87
CA ALA A 23 -1.19 -8.19 -14.61
C ALA A 23 -2.32 -7.18 -14.80
N THR A 24 -2.20 -6.26 -15.75
CA THR A 24 -3.24 -5.27 -16.05
C THR A 24 -4.50 -5.96 -16.55
N VAL A 25 -4.38 -6.88 -17.51
CA VAL A 25 -5.53 -7.65 -18.01
C VAL A 25 -6.16 -8.46 -16.88
N PHE A 26 -5.35 -9.16 -16.09
CA PHE A 26 -5.81 -10.03 -15.01
C PHE A 26 -6.54 -9.24 -13.90
N LEU A 27 -5.94 -8.15 -13.43
CA LEU A 27 -6.54 -7.29 -12.41
C LEU A 27 -7.74 -6.48 -12.93
N SER A 28 -7.85 -6.27 -14.25
CA SER A 28 -8.99 -5.55 -14.85
C SER A 28 -10.15 -6.46 -15.22
N LEU A 29 -10.03 -7.79 -15.05
CA LEU A 29 -11.14 -8.70 -15.23
C LEU A 29 -12.31 -8.26 -14.35
N ASP A 30 -13.51 -8.13 -14.92
CA ASP A 30 -14.74 -7.79 -14.19
C ASP A 30 -14.58 -6.60 -13.21
N ILE A 31 -13.81 -5.59 -13.65
CA ILE A 31 -13.52 -4.40 -12.83
C ILE A 31 -14.73 -3.46 -12.72
N ASN A 32 -15.71 -3.60 -13.62
CA ASN A 32 -16.96 -2.84 -13.58
C ASN A 32 -18.12 -3.57 -12.90
N ARG A 33 -17.84 -4.62 -12.11
CA ARG A 33 -18.87 -5.27 -11.30
C ARG A 33 -19.42 -4.29 -10.24
N PRO A 34 -20.66 -4.49 -9.74
CA PRO A 34 -21.19 -3.68 -8.65
C PRO A 34 -20.26 -3.64 -7.42
N LEU A 35 -20.33 -2.56 -6.64
CA LEU A 35 -19.61 -2.41 -5.37
C LEU A 35 -20.38 -3.13 -4.26
N VAL A 36 -20.16 -4.44 -4.10
CA VAL A 36 -20.95 -5.28 -3.17
C VAL A 36 -20.30 -5.42 -1.80
N ASP A 37 -18.97 -5.33 -1.73
CA ASP A 37 -18.23 -5.40 -0.48
C ASP A 37 -18.50 -4.16 0.38
N TYR A 38 -18.57 -4.36 1.71
CA TYR A 38 -18.92 -3.31 2.65
C TYR A 38 -17.94 -2.14 2.61
N ASP A 39 -16.64 -2.45 2.59
CA ASP A 39 -15.58 -1.45 2.52
C ASP A 39 -15.62 -0.72 1.17
N GLU A 40 -15.81 -1.44 0.06
CA GLU A 40 -15.94 -0.82 -1.27
C GLU A 40 -17.09 0.17 -1.34
N ALA A 41 -18.28 -0.23 -0.89
CA ALA A 41 -19.47 0.62 -0.91
C ALA A 41 -19.27 1.85 -0.01
N THR A 42 -18.69 1.66 1.18
CA THR A 42 -18.43 2.75 2.13
C THR A 42 -17.45 3.77 1.54
N TYR A 43 -16.28 3.33 1.06
CA TYR A 43 -15.28 4.25 0.53
C TYR A 43 -15.75 4.94 -0.76
N ALA A 44 -16.56 4.27 -1.60
CA ALA A 44 -17.14 4.90 -2.77
C ALA A 44 -18.13 6.01 -2.37
N GLN A 45 -18.99 5.75 -1.38
CA GLN A 45 -19.90 6.77 -0.86
C GLN A 45 -19.12 7.93 -0.23
N VAL A 46 -18.06 7.66 0.54
CA VAL A 46 -17.19 8.70 1.10
C VAL A 46 -16.61 9.58 -0.01
N VAL A 47 -16.10 8.97 -1.08
CA VAL A 47 -15.55 9.69 -2.23
C VAL A 47 -16.62 10.55 -2.89
N THR A 48 -17.81 10.01 -3.15
CA THR A 48 -18.91 10.76 -3.77
C THR A 48 -19.39 11.92 -2.90
N ASP A 49 -19.65 11.69 -1.62
CA ASP A 49 -20.12 12.74 -0.68
C ASP A 49 -19.08 13.84 -0.50
N THR A 50 -17.80 13.46 -0.39
CA THR A 50 -16.68 14.43 -0.29
C THR A 50 -16.56 15.27 -1.56
N LEU A 51 -16.74 14.67 -2.74
CA LEU A 51 -16.72 15.42 -4.00
C LEU A 51 -17.90 16.39 -4.10
N GLN A 52 -19.08 15.99 -3.65
CA GLN A 52 -20.29 16.83 -3.65
C GLN A 52 -20.21 17.98 -2.62
N SER A 53 -19.55 17.77 -1.48
CA SER A 53 -19.37 18.81 -0.45
C SER A 53 -18.47 19.97 -0.91
N GLY A 54 -17.57 19.70 -1.87
CA GLY A 54 -16.58 20.66 -2.36
C GLY A 54 -15.33 20.81 -1.48
N ASP A 55 -15.33 20.27 -0.25
CA ASP A 55 -14.15 20.22 0.61
C ASP A 55 -13.47 18.84 0.49
N VAL A 56 -12.41 18.78 -0.30
CA VAL A 56 -11.64 17.55 -0.50
C VAL A 56 -10.66 17.23 0.64
N SER A 57 -10.53 18.11 1.64
CA SER A 57 -9.60 17.91 2.75
C SER A 57 -10.23 17.09 3.87
N THR A 58 -11.48 17.44 4.21
CA THR A 58 -12.28 16.80 5.25
C THR A 58 -13.32 15.90 4.61
N PHE A 59 -13.17 14.58 4.77
CA PHE A 59 -14.06 13.62 4.15
C PHE A 59 -15.43 13.59 4.80
N GLN A 60 -16.44 13.24 4.01
CA GLN A 60 -17.82 13.14 4.46
C GLN A 60 -18.40 11.77 4.13
N LEU A 61 -19.28 11.29 5.00
CA LEU A 61 -20.14 10.14 4.78
C LEU A 61 -21.53 10.48 5.30
N HIS A 62 -22.53 10.45 4.41
CA HIS A 62 -23.92 10.78 4.70
C HIS A 62 -24.09 12.14 5.40
N GLY A 63 -23.32 13.14 4.94
CA GLY A 63 -23.34 14.51 5.47
C GLY A 63 -22.65 14.70 6.82
N GLN A 64 -21.97 13.68 7.35
CA GLN A 64 -21.16 13.76 8.57
C GLN A 64 -19.67 13.69 8.23
N ASN A 65 -18.83 14.38 9.02
CA ASN A 65 -17.38 14.27 8.86
C ASN A 65 -16.92 12.82 9.14
N TRP A 66 -16.06 12.31 8.28
CA TRP A 66 -15.56 10.95 8.32
C TRP A 66 -14.04 10.97 8.52
N PHE A 67 -13.59 10.69 9.74
CA PHE A 67 -12.19 10.78 10.13
C PHE A 67 -11.49 9.42 10.15
N GLU A 68 -12.07 8.38 9.54
CA GLU A 68 -11.60 7.02 9.80
C GLU A 68 -10.31 6.64 9.08
N LYS A 69 -10.00 7.29 7.95
CA LYS A 69 -8.81 7.01 7.14
C LYS A 69 -8.12 8.31 6.70
N PRO A 70 -6.79 8.28 6.55
CA PRO A 70 -6.05 9.40 6.00
C PRO A 70 -6.25 9.53 4.48
N PRO A 71 -5.81 10.64 3.86
CA PRO A 71 -6.49 11.12 2.68
C PRO A 71 -5.96 10.57 1.35
N LEU A 72 -4.72 10.08 1.32
CA LEU A 72 -3.99 9.99 0.05
C LEU A 72 -4.60 8.97 -0.92
N TYR A 73 -5.11 7.85 -0.41
CA TYR A 73 -5.75 6.85 -1.26
C TYR A 73 -7.06 7.40 -1.83
N LEU A 74 -7.90 8.00 -0.98
CA LEU A 74 -9.18 8.58 -1.40
C LEU A 74 -9.01 9.82 -2.28
N TRP A 75 -7.92 10.58 -2.13
CA TRP A 75 -7.53 11.63 -3.10
C TRP A 75 -7.24 11.06 -4.48
N PHE A 76 -6.53 9.94 -4.58
CA PHE A 76 -6.33 9.27 -5.86
C PHE A 76 -7.62 8.70 -6.43
N THR A 77 -8.50 8.16 -5.59
CA THR A 77 -9.83 7.70 -6.00
C THR A 77 -10.71 8.84 -6.50
N MET A 78 -10.76 9.97 -5.78
CA MET A 78 -11.46 11.17 -6.22
C MET A 78 -10.91 11.71 -7.55
N ALA A 79 -9.59 11.73 -7.73
CA ALA A 79 -8.98 12.13 -8.99
C ALA A 79 -9.37 11.19 -10.14
N SER A 80 -9.40 9.88 -9.89
CA SER A 80 -9.83 8.87 -10.86
C SER A 80 -11.30 9.07 -11.25
N VAL A 81 -12.20 9.23 -10.27
CA VAL A 81 -13.63 9.48 -10.50
C VAL A 81 -13.86 10.80 -11.26
N LYS A 82 -13.10 11.85 -10.97
CA LYS A 82 -13.17 13.12 -11.73
C LYS A 82 -12.77 12.96 -13.20
N ILE A 83 -11.84 12.06 -13.52
CA ILE A 83 -11.32 11.85 -14.88
C ILE A 83 -12.23 10.90 -15.68
N PHE A 84 -12.68 9.81 -15.06
CA PHE A 84 -13.38 8.71 -15.73
C PHE A 84 -14.89 8.68 -15.47
N GLY A 85 -15.40 9.54 -14.59
CA GLY A 85 -16.78 9.55 -14.12
C GLY A 85 -17.02 8.59 -12.95
N GLU A 86 -18.23 8.62 -12.41
CA GLU A 86 -18.69 7.75 -11.30
C GLU A 86 -19.04 6.33 -11.77
N ALA A 87 -18.13 5.70 -12.52
CA ALA A 87 -18.22 4.29 -12.90
C ALA A 87 -17.49 3.41 -11.87
N GLU A 88 -17.94 2.17 -11.68
CA GLU A 88 -17.40 1.26 -10.67
C GLU A 88 -15.89 1.01 -10.88
N TYR A 89 -15.46 0.91 -12.14
CA TYR A 89 -14.03 0.76 -12.45
C TYR A 89 -13.20 1.98 -12.03
N ALA A 90 -13.76 3.20 -12.07
CA ALA A 90 -13.04 4.42 -11.76
C ALA A 90 -12.60 4.46 -10.30
N PHE A 91 -13.43 3.92 -9.41
CA PHE A 91 -13.09 3.76 -7.99
C PHE A 91 -11.93 2.78 -7.78
N ARG A 92 -11.80 1.74 -8.60
CA ARG A 92 -10.82 0.66 -8.44
C ARG A 92 -9.46 0.91 -9.10
N ILE A 93 -9.38 1.84 -10.07
CA ILE A 93 -8.13 2.16 -10.79
C ILE A 93 -6.93 2.42 -9.84
N PRO A 94 -7.04 3.27 -8.79
CA PRO A 94 -5.91 3.49 -7.89
C PRO A 94 -5.44 2.23 -7.16
N GLY A 95 -6.37 1.35 -6.77
CA GLY A 95 -6.08 0.05 -6.16
C GLY A 95 -5.31 -0.87 -7.12
N VAL A 96 -5.77 -0.98 -8.37
CA VAL A 96 -5.10 -1.77 -9.41
C VAL A 96 -3.70 -1.24 -9.71
N LEU A 97 -3.53 0.08 -9.83
CA LEU A 97 -2.21 0.69 -10.04
C LEU A 97 -1.26 0.42 -8.87
N ALA A 98 -1.75 0.50 -7.63
CA ALA A 98 -0.97 0.14 -6.46
C ALA A 98 -0.59 -1.34 -6.44
N ALA A 99 -1.49 -2.23 -6.83
CA ALA A 99 -1.21 -3.66 -6.93
C ALA A 99 -0.16 -3.99 -8.00
N LEU A 100 -0.22 -3.33 -9.18
CA LEU A 100 0.83 -3.42 -10.20
C LEU A 100 2.19 -2.97 -9.64
N LEU A 101 2.19 -1.89 -8.85
CA LEU A 101 3.40 -1.42 -8.17
C LEU A 101 3.92 -2.45 -7.15
N CYS A 102 3.06 -3.12 -6.38
CA CYS A 102 3.46 -4.22 -5.50
C CYS A 102 4.18 -5.34 -6.26
N CYS A 103 3.58 -5.85 -7.34
CA CYS A 103 4.18 -6.91 -8.16
C CYS A 103 5.54 -6.47 -8.72
N TRP A 104 5.65 -5.23 -9.19
CA TRP A 104 6.91 -4.70 -9.71
C TRP A 104 7.97 -4.51 -8.62
N LEU A 105 7.60 -4.06 -7.43
CA LEU A 105 8.53 -3.93 -6.30
C LEU A 105 9.05 -5.30 -5.86
N VAL A 106 8.20 -6.34 -5.81
CA VAL A 106 8.63 -7.72 -5.55
C VAL A 106 9.62 -8.20 -6.61
N TYR A 107 9.32 -7.96 -7.90
CA TYR A 107 10.25 -8.25 -8.99
C TYR A 107 11.61 -7.56 -8.77
N LEU A 108 11.62 -6.27 -8.46
CA LEU A 108 12.84 -5.49 -8.26
C LEU A 108 13.64 -5.95 -7.05
N ILE A 109 12.97 -6.25 -5.92
CA ILE A 109 13.61 -6.75 -4.70
C ILE A 109 14.30 -8.09 -4.99
N ILE A 110 13.58 -9.06 -5.56
CA ILE A 110 14.13 -10.39 -5.85
C ILE A 110 15.30 -10.29 -6.83
N LYS A 111 15.13 -9.52 -7.92
CA LYS A 111 16.20 -9.30 -8.90
C LYS A 111 17.44 -8.68 -8.26
N ASP A 112 17.27 -7.67 -7.41
CA ASP A 112 18.41 -6.96 -6.81
C ASP A 112 19.15 -7.83 -5.79
N GLN A 113 18.44 -8.68 -5.03
CA GLN A 113 19.04 -9.57 -4.03
C GLN A 113 19.69 -10.81 -4.64
N THR A 114 19.04 -11.43 -5.62
CA THR A 114 19.48 -12.74 -6.15
C THR A 114 20.26 -12.62 -7.46
N LYS A 115 20.17 -11.48 -8.14
CA LYS A 115 20.64 -11.27 -9.53
C LYS A 115 20.01 -12.25 -10.54
N ASN A 116 18.91 -12.91 -10.17
CA ASN A 116 18.20 -13.89 -10.97
C ASN A 116 16.89 -13.28 -11.51
N TYR A 117 16.84 -13.09 -12.82
CA TYR A 117 15.74 -12.44 -13.53
C TYR A 117 14.54 -13.38 -13.70
N LEU A 118 14.78 -14.69 -13.84
CA LEU A 118 13.71 -15.68 -13.83
C LEU A 118 13.02 -15.73 -12.46
N ALA A 119 13.78 -15.78 -11.37
CA ALA A 119 13.24 -15.76 -10.01
C ALA A 119 12.42 -14.50 -9.74
N ALA A 120 12.88 -13.35 -10.25
CA ALA A 120 12.14 -12.09 -10.15
C ALA A 120 10.80 -12.16 -10.91
N ALA A 121 10.79 -12.69 -12.14
CA ALA A 121 9.58 -12.88 -12.92
C ALA A 121 8.61 -13.87 -12.25
N LEU A 122 9.12 -14.95 -11.68
CA LEU A 122 8.32 -15.91 -10.91
C LEU A 122 7.73 -15.26 -9.67
N GLY A 123 8.50 -14.49 -8.90
CA GLY A 123 7.98 -13.78 -7.71
C GLY A 123 6.89 -12.76 -8.04
N PHE A 124 7.01 -12.07 -9.18
CA PHE A 124 5.94 -11.21 -9.72
C PHE A 124 4.66 -12.03 -9.95
N LEU A 125 4.76 -13.16 -10.65
CA LEU A 125 3.62 -14.00 -11.00
C LEU A 125 3.02 -14.70 -9.76
N ILE A 126 3.84 -15.15 -8.82
CA ILE A 126 3.39 -15.75 -7.56
C ILE A 126 2.53 -14.77 -6.78
N LEU A 127 2.97 -13.52 -6.62
CA LEU A 127 2.15 -12.50 -5.97
C LEU A 127 0.87 -12.23 -6.76
N LEU A 128 0.96 -12.04 -8.08
CA LEU A 128 -0.19 -11.78 -8.95
C LEU A 128 -1.27 -12.87 -8.86
N PHE A 129 -0.84 -14.13 -8.83
CA PHE A 129 -1.72 -15.31 -8.79
C PHE A 129 -1.99 -15.82 -7.36
N SER A 130 -1.60 -15.07 -6.32
CA SER A 130 -2.04 -15.36 -4.95
C SER A 130 -3.51 -14.97 -4.81
N ASN A 131 -4.36 -15.89 -4.35
CA ASN A 131 -5.81 -15.71 -4.34
C ASN A 131 -6.24 -14.42 -3.61
N SER A 132 -5.79 -14.25 -2.37
CA SER A 132 -6.08 -13.06 -1.57
C SER A 132 -5.59 -11.77 -2.22
N PHE A 133 -4.40 -11.80 -2.84
CA PHE A 133 -3.89 -10.62 -3.53
C PHE A 133 -4.76 -10.26 -4.74
N PHE A 134 -5.16 -11.25 -5.54
CA PHE A 134 -6.03 -11.05 -6.69
C PHE A 134 -7.40 -10.47 -6.31
N VAL A 135 -8.02 -10.99 -5.24
CA VAL A 135 -9.32 -10.50 -4.75
C VAL A 135 -9.20 -9.06 -4.26
N PHE A 136 -8.32 -8.81 -3.28
CA PHE A 136 -8.24 -7.50 -2.63
C PHE A 136 -7.66 -6.41 -3.53
N ALA A 137 -6.81 -6.74 -4.50
CA ALA A 137 -6.29 -5.76 -5.48
C ALA A 137 -7.35 -5.25 -6.45
N ARG A 138 -8.47 -5.98 -6.59
CA ARG A 138 -9.60 -5.65 -7.48
C ARG A 138 -10.76 -5.01 -6.74
N GLU A 139 -10.57 -4.68 -5.48
CA GLU A 139 -11.54 -4.00 -4.63
C GLU A 139 -11.06 -2.58 -4.34
N LEU A 140 -11.98 -1.64 -4.14
CA LEU A 140 -11.68 -0.33 -3.56
C LEU A 140 -11.25 -0.53 -2.10
N ARG A 141 -9.97 -0.86 -1.90
CA ARG A 141 -9.34 -1.07 -0.60
C ARG A 141 -7.97 -0.41 -0.53
N LEU A 142 -7.63 0.06 0.66
CA LEU A 142 -6.40 0.81 0.92
C LEU A 142 -5.17 -0.11 1.03
N ASP A 143 -5.38 -1.43 1.13
CA ASP A 143 -4.38 -2.47 1.40
C ASP A 143 -3.29 -2.55 0.34
N SER A 144 -3.65 -2.53 -0.95
CA SER A 144 -2.66 -2.58 -2.02
C SER A 144 -1.75 -1.33 -2.01
N ALA A 145 -2.33 -0.16 -1.73
CA ALA A 145 -1.58 1.11 -1.67
C ALA A 145 -0.60 1.15 -0.50
N VAL A 146 -1.05 0.80 0.71
CA VAL A 146 -0.15 0.74 1.87
C VAL A 146 0.90 -0.36 1.70
N THR A 147 0.55 -1.52 1.14
CA THR A 147 1.51 -2.59 0.84
C THR A 147 2.59 -2.13 -0.14
N ALA A 148 2.22 -1.41 -1.20
CA ALA A 148 3.17 -0.85 -2.16
C ALA A 148 4.14 0.12 -1.47
N SER A 149 3.65 0.97 -0.58
CA SER A 149 4.49 1.92 0.17
C SER A 149 5.48 1.21 1.11
N ILE A 150 5.05 0.14 1.80
CA ILE A 150 5.90 -0.68 2.67
C ILE A 150 6.97 -1.39 1.83
N LEU A 151 6.59 -2.05 0.74
CA LEU A 151 7.52 -2.71 -0.18
C LEU A 151 8.53 -1.72 -0.75
N ALA A 152 8.09 -0.51 -1.09
CA ALA A 152 8.98 0.53 -1.62
C ALA A 152 9.97 1.01 -0.54
N ALA A 153 9.51 1.25 0.70
CA ALA A 153 10.37 1.61 1.81
C ALA A 153 11.44 0.53 2.07
N LEU A 154 11.04 -0.75 2.09
CA LEU A 154 11.95 -1.88 2.23
C LEU A 154 12.93 -1.99 1.06
N PHE A 155 12.45 -1.82 -0.17
CA PHE A 155 13.29 -1.82 -1.37
C PHE A 155 14.40 -0.76 -1.31
N PHE A 156 14.05 0.47 -0.97
CA PHE A 156 15.03 1.55 -0.83
C PHE A 156 15.94 1.37 0.38
N TRP A 157 15.44 0.83 1.48
CA TRP A 157 16.26 0.51 2.65
C TRP A 157 17.32 -0.56 2.31
N ILE A 158 16.91 -1.65 1.64
CA ILE A 158 17.81 -2.71 1.16
C ILE A 158 18.88 -2.12 0.23
N ARG A 159 18.49 -1.25 -0.71
CA ARG A 159 19.46 -0.56 -1.59
C ARG A 159 20.38 0.39 -0.82
N GLY A 160 19.87 1.02 0.24
CA GLY A 160 20.61 1.88 1.16
C GLY A 160 21.81 1.18 1.79
N LEU A 161 21.67 -0.12 2.08
CA LEU A 161 22.77 -0.94 2.62
C LEU A 161 23.98 -1.03 1.68
N TYR A 162 23.78 -0.84 0.37
CA TYR A 162 24.85 -0.83 -0.63
C TYR A 162 25.23 0.58 -1.07
N ARG A 163 24.26 1.50 -1.13
CA ARG A 163 24.46 2.90 -1.52
C ARG A 163 23.61 3.79 -0.62
N GLU A 164 24.29 4.44 0.31
CA GLU A 164 23.71 5.21 1.41
C GLU A 164 22.62 6.22 0.98
N LYS A 165 22.77 6.87 -0.18
CA LYS A 165 21.81 7.85 -0.71
C LYS A 165 20.37 7.33 -0.83
N TYR A 166 20.18 6.02 -0.96
CA TYR A 166 18.84 5.44 -1.07
C TYR A 166 18.08 5.42 0.27
N PHE A 167 18.76 5.55 1.41
CA PHE A 167 18.08 5.71 2.70
C PHE A 167 17.19 6.94 2.76
N PHE A 168 17.45 7.95 1.93
CA PHE A 168 16.59 9.13 1.79
C PHE A 168 15.12 8.78 1.56
N TRP A 169 14.83 7.74 0.78
CA TRP A 169 13.46 7.41 0.39
C TRP A 169 12.70 6.58 1.42
N VAL A 170 13.36 6.05 2.46
CA VAL A 170 12.74 5.13 3.42
C VAL A 170 11.60 5.82 4.20
N PHE A 171 11.89 6.91 4.90
CA PHE A 171 10.87 7.62 5.67
C PHE A 171 9.79 8.30 4.82
N PRO A 172 10.10 8.93 3.66
CA PRO A 172 9.07 9.46 2.77
C PRO A 172 8.07 8.41 2.29
N LEU A 173 8.53 7.18 2.01
CA LEU A 173 7.65 6.10 1.58
C LEU A 173 6.82 5.54 2.74
N ILE A 174 7.38 5.47 3.95
CA ILE A 174 6.62 5.18 5.17
C ILE A 174 5.54 6.24 5.40
N ALA A 175 5.87 7.52 5.22
CA ALA A 175 4.94 8.64 5.33
C ALA A 175 3.77 8.55 4.32
N ILE A 176 4.07 8.19 3.08
CA ILE A 176 3.05 7.89 2.06
C ILE A 176 2.15 6.73 2.53
N GLY A 177 2.73 5.67 3.11
CA GLY A 177 1.97 4.58 3.70
C GLY A 177 1.07 5.00 4.85
N VAL A 178 1.55 5.90 5.71
CA VAL A 178 0.75 6.51 6.77
C VAL A 178 -0.42 7.29 6.20
N LEU A 179 -0.22 8.03 5.12
CA LEU A 179 -1.32 8.74 4.46
C LEU A 179 -2.28 7.83 3.68
N PHE A 180 -1.89 6.59 3.37
CA PHE A 180 -2.79 5.59 2.80
C PHE A 180 -3.63 4.89 3.87
N LYS A 181 -3.02 4.37 4.94
CA LYS A 181 -3.74 3.51 5.92
C LYS A 181 -3.24 3.68 7.36
N SER A 182 -2.93 4.91 7.76
CA SER A 182 -2.52 5.28 9.13
C SER A 182 -1.34 4.42 9.63
N VAL A 183 -1.38 3.94 10.88
CA VAL A 183 -0.28 3.20 11.52
C VAL A 183 0.20 1.96 10.75
N ILE A 184 -0.61 1.41 9.85
CA ILE A 184 -0.21 0.26 9.03
C ILE A 184 0.99 0.59 8.13
N GLY A 185 1.11 1.84 7.65
CA GLY A 185 2.28 2.29 6.89
C GLY A 185 3.60 2.18 7.67
N LEU A 186 3.53 2.21 9.01
CA LEU A 186 4.70 2.09 9.88
C LEU A 186 5.26 0.66 9.94
N LEU A 187 4.57 -0.35 9.40
CA LEU A 187 5.00 -1.76 9.46
C LEU A 187 6.34 -2.03 8.75
N ALA A 188 6.82 -1.13 7.89
CA ALA A 188 8.19 -1.23 7.37
C ALA A 188 9.25 -1.11 8.49
N ILE A 189 8.98 -0.33 9.55
CA ILE A 189 9.90 -0.08 10.66
C ILE A 189 10.21 -1.37 11.45
N PRO A 190 9.23 -2.12 12.00
CA PRO A 190 9.53 -3.33 12.74
C PRO A 190 10.26 -4.37 11.88
N VAL A 191 9.95 -4.49 10.58
CA VAL A 191 10.70 -5.38 9.66
C VAL A 191 12.17 -4.98 9.57
N ILE A 192 12.46 -3.69 9.37
CA ILE A 192 13.83 -3.14 9.34
C ILE A 192 14.56 -3.37 10.67
N LEU A 193 13.87 -3.14 11.79
CA LEU A 193 14.42 -3.30 13.13
C LEU A 193 14.73 -4.78 13.42
N ILE A 194 13.80 -5.70 13.16
CA ILE A 194 14.00 -7.14 13.33
C ILE A 194 15.22 -7.61 12.53
N TYR A 195 15.30 -7.23 11.25
CA TYR A 195 16.49 -7.54 10.44
C TYR A 195 17.77 -6.96 11.07
N SER A 196 17.74 -5.70 11.52
CA SER A 196 18.90 -5.02 12.11
C SER A 196 19.36 -5.70 13.41
N ILE A 197 18.42 -6.20 14.21
CA ILE A 197 18.69 -7.00 15.43
C ILE A 197 19.32 -8.34 15.05
N CYS A 198 18.68 -9.12 14.18
CA CYS A 198 19.14 -10.46 13.79
C CYS A 198 20.53 -10.45 13.14
N TYR A 199 20.81 -9.47 12.27
CA TYR A 199 22.08 -9.39 11.54
C TYR A 199 23.07 -8.39 12.14
N ARG A 200 22.73 -7.74 13.27
CA ARG A 200 23.52 -6.70 13.93
C ARG A 200 23.94 -5.54 13.00
N LYS A 201 23.07 -5.20 12.04
CA LYS A 201 23.32 -4.15 11.04
C LYS A 201 22.61 -2.85 11.40
N TRP A 202 23.28 -1.99 12.16
CA TRP A 202 22.75 -0.69 12.61
C TRP A 202 23.37 0.53 11.91
N GLY A 203 24.30 0.31 10.97
CA GLY A 203 25.02 1.40 10.31
C GLY A 203 24.13 2.40 9.56
N TRP A 204 22.93 1.98 9.15
CA TRP A 204 21.95 2.83 8.46
C TRP A 204 21.46 4.01 9.31
N LEU A 205 21.43 3.89 10.65
CA LEU A 205 21.04 4.97 11.56
C LEU A 205 22.01 6.16 11.54
N LYS A 206 23.27 5.94 11.13
CA LYS A 206 24.28 7.00 11.02
C LYS A 206 24.14 7.81 9.73
N SER A 207 23.28 7.38 8.80
CA SER A 207 23.16 8.02 7.51
C SER A 207 22.45 9.36 7.59
N LYS A 208 23.10 10.42 7.11
CA LYS A 208 22.44 11.74 6.97
C LYS A 208 21.27 11.71 5.99
N TYR A 209 21.33 10.86 4.96
CA TYR A 209 20.28 10.74 3.95
C TYR A 209 18.99 10.22 4.57
N LEU A 210 19.09 9.23 5.47
CA LEU A 210 17.95 8.73 6.22
C LEU A 210 17.22 9.87 6.95
N TRP A 211 17.96 10.69 7.70
CA TRP A 211 17.39 11.78 8.49
C TRP A 211 16.88 12.94 7.64
N PHE A 212 17.52 13.24 6.50
CA PHE A 212 16.94 14.16 5.52
C PHE A 212 15.63 13.62 4.92
N GLY A 213 15.55 12.31 4.71
CA GLY A 213 14.32 11.62 4.36
C GLY A 213 13.23 11.79 5.43
N LEU A 214 13.59 11.73 6.72
CA LEU A 214 12.65 11.96 7.81
C LEU A 214 12.08 13.38 7.78
N LEU A 215 12.89 14.40 7.50
CA LEU A 215 12.39 15.77 7.36
C LEU A 215 11.34 15.87 6.24
N LEU A 216 11.59 15.24 5.08
CA LEU A 216 10.61 15.19 4.00
C LEU A 216 9.36 14.38 4.40
N ALA A 217 9.51 13.30 5.16
CA ALA A 217 8.41 12.50 5.67
C ALA A 217 7.47 13.31 6.57
N LEU A 218 8.03 14.18 7.41
CA LEU A 218 7.24 15.11 8.23
C LEU A 218 6.48 16.12 7.35
N VAL A 219 7.11 16.65 6.30
CA VAL A 219 6.43 17.54 5.34
C VAL A 219 5.31 16.83 4.59
N ILE A 220 5.41 15.51 4.36
CA ILE A 220 4.35 14.72 3.74
C ILE A 220 3.20 14.47 4.73
N ILE A 221 3.49 13.99 5.95
CA ILE A 221 2.46 13.57 6.92
C ILE A 221 1.74 14.78 7.52
N LEU A 222 2.49 15.79 7.98
CA LEU A 222 1.97 16.79 8.90
C LEU A 222 0.88 17.70 8.32
N PRO A 223 0.93 18.18 7.06
CA PRO A 223 -0.01 19.21 6.61
C PRO A 223 -1.49 18.84 6.77
N TRP A 224 -1.88 17.62 6.37
CA TRP A 224 -3.26 17.17 6.51
C TRP A 224 -3.65 16.95 7.97
N HIS A 225 -2.79 16.29 8.75
CA HIS A 225 -3.06 16.06 10.18
C HIS A 225 -3.16 17.39 10.96
N ILE A 226 -2.31 18.38 10.65
CA ILE A 226 -2.37 19.72 11.24
C ILE A 226 -3.67 20.42 10.84
N LEU A 227 -4.05 20.37 9.56
CA LEU A 227 -5.29 20.98 9.07
C LEU A 227 -6.52 20.43 9.80
N GLU A 228 -6.67 19.11 9.85
CA GLU A 228 -7.79 18.45 10.54
C GLU A 228 -7.75 18.70 12.06
N SER A 229 -6.55 18.75 12.65
CA SER A 229 -6.38 19.10 14.07
C SER A 229 -6.83 20.53 14.38
N ILE A 230 -6.51 21.50 13.51
CA ILE A 230 -6.92 22.89 13.69
C ILE A 230 -8.44 23.03 13.54
N ARG A 231 -9.04 22.29 12.59
CA ARG A 231 -10.48 22.36 12.30
C ARG A 231 -11.34 21.68 13.36
N PHE A 232 -10.92 20.51 13.85
CA PHE A 232 -11.78 19.63 14.65
C PHE A 232 -11.20 19.23 16.01
N GLY A 233 -9.92 19.53 16.26
CA GLY A 233 -9.29 19.31 17.56
C GLY A 233 -9.39 17.85 18.02
N HIS A 234 -9.90 17.66 19.23
CA HIS A 234 -10.03 16.34 19.85
C HIS A 234 -10.98 15.40 19.10
N LEU A 235 -12.04 15.92 18.45
CA LEU A 235 -13.00 15.09 17.72
C LEU A 235 -12.34 14.29 16.60
N PHE A 236 -11.38 14.89 15.90
CA PHE A 236 -10.59 14.21 14.87
C PHE A 236 -9.72 13.10 15.49
N TRP A 237 -8.96 13.41 16.54
CA TRP A 237 -8.03 12.47 17.15
C TRP A 237 -8.72 11.31 17.87
N ASP A 238 -9.85 11.57 18.53
CA ASP A 238 -10.64 10.56 19.24
C ASP A 238 -11.21 9.52 18.28
N ASP A 239 -11.62 9.93 17.08
CA ASP A 239 -12.07 8.99 16.05
C ASP A 239 -10.88 8.34 15.32
N TYR A 240 -9.99 9.15 14.73
CA TYR A 240 -8.89 8.71 13.86
C TYR A 240 -7.85 7.80 14.56
N LEU A 241 -7.45 8.11 15.81
CA LEU A 241 -6.53 7.26 16.58
C LEU A 241 -7.27 6.47 17.65
N GLY A 242 -8.15 7.12 18.43
CA GLY A 242 -8.83 6.50 19.56
C GLY A 242 -9.68 5.31 19.13
N ARG A 243 -10.71 5.55 18.32
CA ARG A 243 -11.64 4.51 17.86
C ARG A 243 -11.00 3.58 16.83
N GLN A 244 -10.39 4.15 15.80
CA GLN A 244 -9.96 3.37 14.64
C GLN A 244 -8.68 2.56 14.85
N ILE A 245 -7.90 2.88 15.89
CA ILE A 245 -6.64 2.17 16.16
C ILE A 245 -6.69 1.54 17.54
N PHE A 246 -6.85 2.34 18.60
CA PHE A 246 -6.78 1.80 19.95
C PHE A 246 -7.97 0.87 20.25
N GLN A 247 -9.20 1.33 20.05
CA GLN A 247 -10.38 0.50 20.32
C GLN A 247 -10.43 -0.72 19.40
N ARG A 248 -10.12 -0.58 18.11
CA ARG A 248 -10.05 -1.74 17.18
C ARG A 248 -8.95 -2.75 17.55
N ALA A 249 -7.86 -2.33 18.17
CA ALA A 249 -6.80 -3.24 18.62
C ALA A 249 -7.14 -3.95 19.93
N THR A 250 -7.90 -3.31 20.82
CA THR A 250 -8.21 -3.85 22.16
C THR A 250 -9.59 -4.47 22.29
N SER A 251 -10.49 -4.23 21.34
CA SER A 251 -11.88 -4.69 21.40
C SER A 251 -12.34 -5.24 20.05
N THR A 252 -13.16 -6.29 20.11
CA THR A 252 -13.76 -6.92 18.92
C THR A 252 -14.88 -6.01 18.43
N MET A 253 -14.72 -5.39 17.27
CA MET A 253 -15.78 -4.58 16.65
C MET A 253 -16.73 -5.44 15.81
N THR A 254 -16.20 -6.44 15.10
CA THR A 254 -16.94 -7.36 14.22
C THR A 254 -16.21 -8.71 14.16
N GLY A 255 -16.94 -9.83 14.10
CA GLY A 255 -16.35 -11.18 13.96
C GLY A 255 -16.05 -11.87 15.29
N THR A 256 -15.15 -12.87 15.26
CA THR A 256 -14.74 -13.69 16.40
C THR A 256 -13.30 -13.35 16.84
N ASN A 257 -12.98 -13.50 18.12
CA ASN A 257 -11.60 -13.38 18.64
C ASN A 257 -10.81 -14.68 18.41
N ASN A 258 -10.82 -15.20 17.18
CA ASN A 258 -10.13 -16.43 16.88
C ASN A 258 -8.69 -16.13 16.44
N TYR A 259 -7.73 -16.43 17.32
CA TYR A 259 -6.30 -16.26 17.05
C TYR A 259 -5.82 -17.05 15.82
N TYR A 260 -6.59 -18.06 15.38
CA TYR A 260 -6.26 -18.89 14.22
C TYR A 260 -6.69 -18.30 12.87
N ASP A 261 -7.43 -17.19 12.83
CA ASP A 261 -7.89 -16.59 11.57
C ASP A 261 -6.72 -16.21 10.66
N TYR A 262 -5.58 -15.81 11.22
CA TYR A 262 -4.36 -15.56 10.44
C TYR A 262 -3.77 -16.83 9.82
N LEU A 263 -3.92 -18.00 10.45
CA LEU A 263 -3.51 -19.28 9.87
C LEU A 263 -4.44 -19.69 8.72
N GLU A 264 -5.74 -19.40 8.84
CA GLU A 264 -6.69 -19.61 7.74
C GLU A 264 -6.38 -18.70 6.55
N VAL A 265 -6.02 -17.44 6.81
CA VAL A 265 -5.54 -16.52 5.76
C VAL A 265 -4.24 -17.04 5.13
N LEU A 266 -3.34 -17.68 5.88
CA LEU A 266 -2.16 -18.32 5.25
C LEU A 266 -2.58 -19.43 4.28
N TRP A 267 -3.65 -20.18 4.57
CA TRP A 267 -4.17 -21.17 3.63
C TRP A 267 -4.75 -20.57 2.35
N SER A 268 -5.19 -19.31 2.37
CA SER A 268 -5.57 -18.62 1.14
C SER A 268 -4.41 -18.38 0.16
N LEU A 269 -3.16 -18.62 0.58
CA LEU A 269 -1.96 -18.48 -0.24
C LEU A 269 -1.56 -19.78 -0.96
N VAL A 270 -2.32 -20.87 -0.80
CA VAL A 270 -2.19 -22.10 -1.61
C VAL A 270 -2.35 -21.75 -3.09
N PRO A 271 -1.48 -22.26 -4.00
CA PRO A 271 -0.53 -23.36 -3.81
C PRO A 271 0.91 -22.94 -3.43
N TRP A 272 1.13 -21.71 -2.99
CA TRP A 272 2.48 -21.15 -2.84
C TRP A 272 3.12 -21.37 -1.46
N ILE A 273 2.32 -21.76 -0.45
CA ILE A 273 2.73 -22.13 0.92
C ILE A 273 2.43 -23.61 1.10
#